data_AF-A0A3N5MCC4-F1
#
_entry.id   AF-A0A3N5MCC4-F1
#
_cell.length_a   1.000
_cell.length_b   1.000
_cell.length_c   1.000
_cell.angle_alpha   90.00
_cell.angle_beta   90.00
_cell.angle_gamma   90.00
#
_symmetry.space_group_name_H-M   'P 1'
#
loop_
_entity.id
_entity.type
_entity.pdbx_description
1 polymer ?
#
loop_
_entity_poly.entity_id
_entity_poly.type
_entity_poly.pdbx_seq_one_letter_code
_entity_poly.pdbx_strand_id
1 'polypeptide(L)'
;MTRFKILYLAYGKVLSLSIAMIVGVLLPQIHVMAFLVRYLLMVMLFFAFLDLRIQLKNFGPGVWRVLLANIVIAFLTYGVISLFNHDLAVAGFLTGISPTATASPVLISFIGGQVPFVV
;
A
#
# COMPACT_ATOMS: atom_id res chain seq x y z
N MET A 1 12.52 20.88 18.14
CA MET A 1 11.97 19.71 18.87
C MET A 1 10.85 18.95 18.14
N THR A 2 10.23 19.50 17.09
CA THR A 2 9.10 18.88 16.38
C THR A 2 9.48 17.76 15.39
N ARG A 3 10.65 17.84 14.73
CA ARG A 3 11.10 16.83 13.75
C ARG A 3 11.34 15.45 14.36
N PHE A 4 11.89 15.37 15.57
CA PHE A 4 12.20 14.10 16.23
C PHE A 4 10.93 13.30 16.60
N LYS A 5 9.87 13.99 17.01
CA LYS A 5 8.59 13.37 17.37
C LYS A 5 7.88 12.79 16.14
N ILE A 6 7.91 13.50 15.01
CA ILE A 6 7.38 13.04 13.72
C ILE A 6 8.17 11.83 13.23
N LEU A 7 9.50 11.86 13.35
CA LEU A 7 10.36 10.75 13.00
C LEU A 7 10.04 9.49 13.84
N TYR A 8 9.93 9.63 15.17
CA TYR A 8 9.60 8.53 16.07
C TYR A 8 8.19 7.95 15.82
N LEU A 9 7.22 8.81 15.51
CA LEU A 9 5.86 8.39 15.13
C LEU A 9 5.84 7.66 13.77
N ALA A 10 6.64 8.10 12.81
CA ALA A 10 6.75 7.45 11.50
C ALA A 10 7.44 6.09 11.59
N TYR A 11 8.61 6.02 12.25
CA TYR A 11 9.34 4.76 12.45
C TYR A 11 8.60 3.80 13.38
N GLY A 12 7.85 4.30 14.37
CA GLY A 12 7.05 3.47 15.27
C GLY A 12 5.99 2.65 14.54
N LYS A 13 5.36 3.22 13.50
CA LYS A 13 4.39 2.49 12.66
C LYS A 13 5.05 1.38 11.86
N VAL A 14 6.20 1.66 11.24
CA VAL A 14 6.96 0.66 10.47
C VAL A 14 7.43 -0.48 11.38
N LEU A 15 7.97 -0.15 12.56
CA LEU A 15 8.42 -1.12 13.54
C LEU A 15 7.25 -2.00 14.01
N SER A 16 6.09 -1.41 14.28
CA SER A 16 4.87 -2.13 14.67
C SER A 16 4.45 -3.14 13.59
N LEU A 17 4.48 -2.74 12.30
CA LEU A 17 4.18 -3.64 11.19
C LEU A 17 5.17 -4.79 11.07
N SER A 18 6.47 -4.52 11.22
CA SER A 18 7.49 -5.56 11.20
C SER A 18 7.33 -6.55 12.35
N ILE A 19 7.03 -6.06 13.56
CA ILE A 19 6.76 -6.90 14.72
C ILE A 19 5.50 -7.75 14.46
N ALA A 20 4.43 -7.16 13.93
CA ALA A 20 3.20 -7.88 13.61
C ALA A 20 3.43 -9.01 12.59
N MET A 21 4.27 -8.78 11.56
CA MET A 21 4.66 -9.83 10.61
C MET A 21 5.43 -10.95 11.30
N ILE A 22 6.42 -10.64 12.15
CA ILE A 22 7.21 -11.65 12.88
C ILE A 22 6.31 -12.49 13.78
N VAL A 23 5.40 -11.85 14.51
CA VAL A 23 4.43 -12.54 15.38
C VAL A 23 3.52 -13.45 14.55
N GLY A 24 3.06 -12.99 13.38
CA GLY A 24 2.26 -13.81 12.47
C GLY A 24 2.98 -15.06 11.95
N VAL A 25 4.29 -14.97 11.73
CA VAL A 25 5.13 -16.13 11.33
C VAL A 25 5.30 -17.11 12.48
N LEU A 26 5.50 -16.63 13.72
CA LEU A 26 5.72 -17.46 14.90
C LEU A 26 4.44 -18.15 15.41
N LEU A 27 3.26 -17.58 15.14
CA LEU A 27 1.97 -18.08 15.64
C LEU A 27 1.00 -18.39 14.48
N PRO A 28 1.21 -19.50 13.73
CA PRO A 28 0.40 -19.83 12.55
C PRO A 28 -1.07 -20.13 12.88
N GLN A 29 -1.37 -20.48 14.13
CA GLN A 29 -2.74 -20.67 14.65
C GLN A 29 -3.63 -19.42 14.57
N ILE A 30 -3.04 -18.22 14.41
CA ILE A 30 -3.78 -16.96 14.23
C ILE A 30 -4.51 -16.91 12.87
N HIS A 31 -4.19 -17.81 11.93
CA HIS A 31 -4.85 -17.87 10.63
C HIS A 31 -6.39 -18.02 10.72
N VAL A 32 -6.92 -18.57 11.82
CA VAL A 32 -8.38 -18.63 12.06
C VAL A 32 -9.03 -17.23 12.03
N MET A 33 -8.28 -16.18 12.36
CA MET A 33 -8.73 -14.79 12.33
C MET A 33 -8.64 -14.14 10.94
N ALA A 34 -8.19 -14.86 9.90
CA ALA A 34 -7.98 -14.29 8.55
C ALA A 34 -9.28 -13.71 7.96
N PHE A 35 -10.46 -14.19 8.36
CA PHE A 35 -11.74 -13.61 7.96
C PHE A 35 -11.85 -12.12 8.35
N LEU A 36 -11.19 -11.71 9.44
CA LEU A 36 -11.21 -10.35 9.96
C LEU A 36 -10.50 -9.38 9.01
N VAL A 37 -9.53 -9.85 8.21
CA VAL A 37 -8.81 -9.03 7.22
C VAL A 37 -9.79 -8.37 6.26
N ARG A 38 -10.80 -9.11 5.78
CA ARG A 38 -11.82 -8.55 4.88
C ARG A 38 -12.58 -7.38 5.54
N TYR A 39 -12.99 -7.55 6.80
CA TYR A 39 -13.72 -6.52 7.53
C TYR A 39 -12.83 -5.31 7.85
N LEU A 40 -11.57 -5.53 8.23
CA LEU A 40 -10.60 -4.47 8.46
C LEU A 40 -10.32 -3.66 7.19
N LEU A 41 -10.20 -4.33 6.04
CA LEU A 41 -10.06 -3.65 4.75
C LEU A 41 -11.31 -2.84 4.38
N MET A 42 -12.51 -3.38 4.63
CA MET A 42 -13.76 -2.63 4.41
C MET A 42 -13.81 -1.36 5.27
N VAL A 43 -13.45 -1.46 6.56
CA VAL A 43 -13.40 -0.31 7.48
C VAL A 43 -12.33 0.70 7.04
N MET A 44 -11.14 0.22 6.64
CA MET A 44 -10.07 1.07 6.13
C MET A 44 -10.52 1.84 4.88
N LEU A 45 -11.12 1.14 3.90
CA LEU A 45 -11.64 1.76 2.68
C LEU A 45 -12.77 2.74 2.97
N PHE A 46 -13.66 2.43 3.92
CA PHE A 46 -14.71 3.34 4.35
C PHE A 46 -14.13 4.67 4.86
N PHE A 47 -13.12 4.61 5.73
CA PHE A 47 -12.44 5.83 6.21
C PHE A 47 -11.65 6.53 5.11
N ALA A 48 -10.98 5.79 4.22
CA ALA A 48 -10.27 6.38 3.08
C ALA A 48 -11.22 7.13 2.15
N PHE A 49 -12.42 6.58 1.91
CA PHE A 49 -13.46 7.21 1.08
C PHE A 49 -14.12 8.40 1.77
N LEU A 50 -14.15 8.44 3.10
CA LEU A 50 -14.68 9.58 3.84
C LEU A 50 -13.81 10.85 3.70
N ASP A 51 -12.49 10.67 3.52
CA ASP A 51 -11.54 11.77 3.30
C ASP A 51 -11.42 12.19 1.82
N LEU A 52 -12.04 11.44 0.91
CA LEU A 52 -11.95 11.66 -0.54
C LEU A 52 -12.74 12.91 -0.97
N ARG A 53 -12.03 13.96 -1.37
CA ARG A 53 -12.61 15.14 -2.03
C ARG A 53 -12.51 14.99 -3.54
N ILE A 54 -13.61 14.58 -4.17
CA ILE A 54 -13.66 14.40 -5.63
C ILE A 54 -13.67 15.79 -6.31
N GLN A 55 -12.56 16.15 -6.95
CA GLN A 55 -12.45 17.35 -7.79
C GLN A 55 -12.15 16.94 -9.23
N LEU A 56 -12.92 17.44 -10.22
CA LEU A 56 -12.73 17.11 -11.64
C LEU A 56 -11.32 17.48 -12.16
N LYS A 57 -10.66 18.44 -11.52
CA LYS A 57 -9.28 18.85 -11.82
C LYS A 57 -8.23 17.75 -11.55
N ASN A 58 -8.57 16.72 -10.76
CA ASN A 58 -7.67 15.59 -10.47
C ASN A 58 -7.53 14.60 -11.64
N PHE A 59 -8.41 14.64 -12.65
CA PHE A 59 -8.32 13.77 -13.83
C PHE A 59 -7.33 14.32 -14.88
N GLY A 60 -6.10 14.58 -14.44
CA GLY A 60 -5.01 15.00 -15.32
C GLY A 60 -4.32 13.83 -16.05
N PRO A 61 -3.49 14.11 -17.07
CA PRO A 61 -2.72 13.08 -17.79
C PRO A 61 -1.73 12.31 -16.89
N GLY A 62 -1.42 12.83 -15.69
CA GLY A 62 -0.60 12.15 -14.70
C GLY A 62 -1.22 10.86 -14.16
N VAL A 63 -2.55 10.81 -13.99
CA VAL A 63 -3.26 9.63 -13.46
C VAL A 63 -3.07 8.43 -14.37
N TRP A 64 -3.14 8.65 -15.69
CA TRP A 64 -2.87 7.61 -16.69
C TRP A 64 -1.46 7.05 -16.61
N ARG A 65 -0.48 7.90 -16.30
CA ARG A 65 0.92 7.49 -16.18
C ARG A 65 1.14 6.64 -14.91
N VAL A 66 0.46 6.97 -13.81
CA VAL A 66 0.49 6.17 -12.57
C VAL A 66 -0.21 4.83 -12.77
N LEU A 67 -1.37 4.82 -13.43
CA LEU A 67 -2.09 3.58 -13.79
C LEU A 67 -1.23 2.65 -14.64
N LEU A 68 -0.60 3.20 -15.68
CA LEU A 68 0.30 2.43 -16.55
C LEU A 68 1.48 1.88 -15.74
N ALA A 69 2.10 2.70 -14.89
CA ALA A 69 3.20 2.25 -14.04
C ALA A 69 2.77 1.09 -13.12
N ASN A 70 1.57 1.15 -12.52
CA ASN A 70 1.05 0.08 -11.66
C ASN A 70 0.91 -1.24 -12.44
N ILE A 71 0.29 -1.19 -13.62
CA ILE A 71 0.13 -2.35 -14.49
C ILE A 71 1.49 -2.91 -14.91
N VAL A 72 2.41 -2.05 -15.35
CA VAL A 72 3.75 -2.47 -15.78
C VAL A 72 4.49 -3.15 -14.64
N ILE A 73 4.48 -2.58 -13.43
CA ILE A 73 5.13 -3.18 -12.26
C ILE A 73 4.54 -4.55 -11.94
N ALA A 74 3.21 -4.71 -12.00
CA ALA A 74 2.56 -6.00 -11.76
C ALA A 74 3.04 -7.09 -12.73
N PHE A 75 3.01 -6.81 -14.04
CA PHE A 75 3.46 -7.76 -15.06
C PHE A 75 4.96 -8.04 -15.01
N LEU A 76 5.78 -7.02 -14.71
CA LEU A 76 7.23 -7.17 -14.60
C LEU A 76 7.58 -8.06 -13.41
N THR A 77 6.90 -7.87 -12.27
CA THR A 77 7.07 -8.71 -11.08
C THR A 77 6.68 -10.16 -11.35
N TYR A 78 5.55 -10.38 -12.03
CA TYR A 78 5.13 -11.72 -12.44
C TYR A 78 6.16 -12.38 -13.35
N GLY A 79 6.63 -11.68 -14.40
CA GLY A 79 7.59 -12.22 -15.37
C GLY A 79 8.91 -12.63 -14.73
N VAL A 80 9.42 -11.84 -13.78
CA VAL A 80 10.68 -12.13 -13.08
C VAL A 80 10.52 -13.30 -12.11
N ILE A 81 9.44 -13.34 -11.32
CA ILE A 81 9.26 -14.36 -10.28
C ILE A 81 8.78 -15.70 -10.86
N SER A 82 8.06 -15.69 -11.98
CA SER A 82 7.57 -16.91 -12.65
C SER A 82 8.69 -17.85 -13.09
N LEU A 83 9.91 -17.32 -13.27
CA LEU A 83 11.11 -18.10 -13.55
C LEU A 83 11.51 -19.04 -12.40
N PHE A 84 11.10 -18.74 -11.16
CA PHE A 84 11.47 -19.50 -9.97
C PHE A 84 10.29 -20.30 -9.41
N ASN A 85 9.12 -19.67 -9.25
CA ASN A 85 7.95 -20.32 -8.66
C ASN A 85 6.66 -19.60 -9.08
N HIS A 86 5.69 -20.37 -9.55
CA HIS A 86 4.43 -19.84 -10.05
C HIS A 86 3.54 -19.23 -8.95
N ASP A 87 3.44 -19.88 -7.78
CA ASP A 87 2.61 -19.39 -6.67
C ASP A 87 3.12 -18.05 -6.13
N LEU A 88 4.45 -17.92 -5.99
CA LEU A 88 5.10 -16.66 -5.62
C LEU A 88 4.91 -15.58 -6.69
N ALA A 89 4.90 -15.96 -7.97
CA ALA A 89 4.68 -15.03 -9.07
C ALA A 89 3.25 -14.48 -9.06
N VAL A 90 2.26 -15.34 -8.81
CA VAL A 90 0.86 -14.92 -8.65
C VAL A 90 0.71 -14.02 -7.43
N ALA A 91 1.33 -14.33 -6.30
CA ALA A 91 1.32 -13.47 -5.11
C ALA A 91 1.95 -12.09 -5.37
N GLY A 92 3.07 -12.05 -6.10
CA GLY A 92 3.73 -10.83 -6.53
C GLY A 92 2.87 -10.01 -7.49
N PHE A 93 2.24 -10.66 -8.47
CA PHE A 93 1.31 -10.03 -9.41
C PHE A 93 0.12 -9.39 -8.69
N LEU A 94 -0.56 -10.15 -7.81
CA LEU A 94 -1.72 -9.67 -7.05
C LEU A 94 -1.37 -8.48 -6.17
N THR A 95 -0.17 -8.51 -5.57
CA THR A 95 0.34 -7.38 -4.78
C THR A 95 0.64 -6.16 -5.67
N GLY A 96 1.26 -6.36 -6.84
CA GLY A 96 1.61 -5.27 -7.75
C GLY A 96 0.43 -4.65 -8.48
N ILE A 97 -0.60 -5.44 -8.83
CA ILE A 97 -1.79 -4.94 -9.53
C ILE A 97 -2.76 -4.22 -8.58
N SER A 98 -2.61 -4.46 -7.26
CA SER A 98 -3.40 -3.77 -6.26
C SER A 98 -3.24 -2.24 -6.39
N PRO A 99 -4.30 -1.45 -6.16
CA PRO A 99 -4.24 0.01 -6.24
C PRO A 99 -3.28 0.59 -5.19
N THR A 100 -2.70 1.75 -5.49
CA THR A 100 -1.66 2.39 -4.68
C THR A 100 -2.12 2.61 -3.23
N ALA A 101 -1.21 2.37 -2.28
CA ALA A 101 -1.50 2.47 -0.86
C ALA A 101 -1.91 3.89 -0.45
N THR A 102 -2.96 3.99 0.37
CA THR A 102 -3.56 5.25 0.86
C THR A 102 -2.60 6.12 1.69
N ALA A 103 -1.47 5.58 2.14
CA ALA A 103 -0.42 6.32 2.84
C ALA A 103 0.56 7.07 1.90
N SER A 104 0.47 6.85 0.59
CA SER A 104 1.38 7.45 -0.41
C SER A 104 1.37 8.99 -0.42
N PRO A 105 0.22 9.69 -0.32
CA PRO A 105 0.19 11.16 -0.28
C PRO A 105 0.98 11.75 0.89
N VAL A 106 0.93 11.11 2.06
CA VAL A 106 1.68 11.52 3.25
C VAL A 106 3.18 11.39 3.02
N LEU A 107 3.64 10.27 2.47
CA LEU A 107 5.05 10.06 2.13
C LEU A 107 5.54 11.06 1.08
N ILE A 108 4.73 11.32 0.06
CA ILE A 108 5.08 12.27 -1.00
C ILE A 108 5.12 13.72 -0.48
N SER A 109 4.27 14.06 0.50
CA SER A 109 4.34 15.35 1.20
C SER A 109 5.67 15.55 1.95
N PHE A 110 6.27 14.48 2.48
CA PHE A 110 7.52 14.56 3.23
C PHE A 110 8.75 14.83 2.34
N ILE A 111 8.71 14.36 1.09
CA ILE A 111 9.80 14.58 0.11
C ILE A 111 9.56 15.83 -0.75
N GLY A 112 8.54 16.64 -0.45
CA GLY A 112 8.21 17.85 -1.22
C GLY A 112 7.65 17.58 -2.62
N GLY A 113 7.17 16.36 -2.87
CA GLY A 113 6.57 15.98 -4.14
C GLY A 113 5.15 16.49 -4.31
N GLN A 114 4.60 16.36 -5.52
CA GLN A 114 3.29 16.90 -5.84
C GLN A 114 2.16 16.00 -5.33
N VAL A 115 1.76 16.21 -4.09
CA VAL A 115 0.64 15.52 -3.41
C VAL A 115 -0.67 15.45 -4.22
N PRO A 116 -1.07 16.48 -5.02
CA PRO A 116 -2.32 16.41 -5.80
C PRO A 116 -2.37 15.33 -6.88
N PHE A 117 -1.21 14.78 -7.28
CA PHE A 117 -1.10 13.72 -8.28
C PHE A 117 -1.10 12.31 -7.68
N VAL A 118 -1.18 12.22 -6.35
CA VAL A 118 -1.14 10.97 -5.60
C VAL A 118 -2.53 10.78 -5.01
N VAL A 119 -3.30 9.88 -5.61
CA VAL A 119 -4.64 9.50 -5.16
C VAL A 119 -4.73 8.00 -4.99
#